data_AF-A0A0C9UP33-F1
#
_entry.id   AF-A0A0C9UP33-F1
#
_cell.length_a   1.000
_cell.length_b   1.000
_cell.length_c   1.000
_cell.angle_alpha   90.00
_cell.angle_beta   90.00
_cell.angle_gamma   90.00
#
_symmetry.space_group_name_H-M   'P 1'
#
loop_
_entity.id
_entity.type
_entity.pdbx_description
1 polymer ?
#
loop_
_entity_poly.entity_id
_entity_poly.type
_entity_poly.pdbx_seq_one_letter_code
_entity_poly.pdbx_strand_id
1 'polypeptide(L)'
;YAFTYPGGRTDKLQFVVKIIELTWVHDDINEEKPHQSALHEHEVLRQALHPEFDQNTDTGETAGAKKAYFQKIRQEIIALDPIDTPELLHTLDRYLEEYDSHPMEAKTMDEYISKKLINSAYTNWLLSFISVCMHFLRWAMDILLSDDEFATIKDFEDAMMRVVGLKNDYFSWGKEKYLSSDRIWNALPILMKQFNLPEKEAEWMLKGMIINEE
;
A
#
# COMPACT_ATOMS: atom_id res chain seq x y z
N TYR A 1 -10.24 9.97 -5.37
CA TYR A 1 -9.47 9.66 -6.59
C TYR A 1 -9.24 10.84 -7.53
N ALA A 2 -10.26 11.57 -7.98
CA ALA A 2 -10.02 12.72 -8.89
C ALA A 2 -9.09 13.80 -8.28
N PHE A 3 -9.07 13.94 -6.95
CA PHE A 3 -8.17 14.84 -6.24
C PHE A 3 -6.73 14.32 -6.09
N THR A 4 -6.51 13.01 -6.17
CA THR A 4 -5.18 12.38 -5.97
C THR A 4 -4.45 12.10 -7.28
N TYR A 5 -5.18 12.12 -8.40
CA TYR A 5 -4.64 11.89 -9.75
C TYR A 5 -4.97 13.05 -10.70
N PRO A 6 -4.55 14.29 -10.38
CA PRO A 6 -4.81 15.42 -11.27
C PRO A 6 -4.07 15.23 -12.60
N GLY A 7 -4.75 15.51 -13.71
CA GLY A 7 -4.15 15.41 -15.05
C GLY A 7 -3.98 13.99 -15.59
N GLY A 8 -4.41 12.95 -14.86
CA GLY A 8 -4.45 11.59 -15.38
C GLY A 8 -5.46 11.45 -16.52
N ARG A 9 -5.12 10.64 -17.53
CA ARG A 9 -6.03 10.32 -18.63
C ARG A 9 -7.23 9.52 -18.12
N THR A 10 -8.44 9.93 -18.49
CA THR A 10 -9.68 9.32 -18.00
C THR A 10 -9.78 7.83 -18.31
N ASP A 11 -9.32 7.40 -19.47
CA ASP A 11 -9.34 6.00 -19.93
C ASP A 11 -8.43 5.09 -19.09
N LYS A 12 -7.32 5.63 -18.57
CA LYS A 12 -6.44 4.97 -17.60
C LYS A 12 -6.92 5.12 -16.16
N LEU A 13 -7.33 6.32 -15.76
CA LEU A 13 -7.72 6.64 -14.39
C LEU A 13 -8.86 5.77 -13.86
N GLN A 14 -9.82 5.38 -14.72
CA GLN A 14 -10.87 4.44 -14.32
C GLN A 14 -10.30 3.10 -13.81
N PHE A 15 -9.17 2.63 -14.34
CA PHE A 15 -8.53 1.40 -13.91
C PHE A 15 -7.79 1.59 -12.60
N VAL A 16 -7.07 2.70 -12.44
CA VAL A 16 -6.46 3.09 -11.16
C VAL A 16 -7.50 3.06 -10.04
N VAL A 17 -8.67 3.67 -10.27
CA VAL A 17 -9.76 3.68 -9.27
C VAL A 17 -10.25 2.26 -8.96
N LYS A 18 -10.55 1.47 -10.00
CA LYS A 18 -11.04 0.09 -9.82
C LYS A 18 -10.05 -0.77 -9.02
N ILE A 19 -8.76 -0.62 -9.29
CA ILE A 19 -7.71 -1.39 -8.64
C ILE A 19 -7.56 -0.96 -7.18
N ILE A 20 -7.45 0.35 -6.91
CA ILE A 20 -7.27 0.84 -5.54
C ILE A 20 -8.48 0.46 -4.67
N GLU A 21 -9.70 0.67 -5.16
CA GLU A 21 -10.93 0.28 -4.45
C GLU A 21 -10.95 -1.23 -4.15
N LEU A 22 -10.59 -2.05 -5.13
CA LEU A 22 -10.50 -3.50 -4.93
C LEU A 22 -9.45 -3.85 -3.87
N THR A 23 -8.28 -3.21 -3.88
CA THR A 23 -7.23 -3.46 -2.88
C THR A 23 -7.64 -3.00 -1.49
N TRP A 24 -8.37 -1.89 -1.35
CA TRP A 24 -8.88 -1.41 -0.05
C TRP A 24 -9.97 -2.33 0.50
N VAL A 25 -10.92 -2.75 -0.34
CA VAL A 25 -11.94 -3.72 0.07
C VAL A 25 -11.29 -5.04 0.47
N HIS A 26 -10.23 -5.45 -0.24
CA HIS A 26 -9.47 -6.64 0.11
C HIS A 26 -8.76 -6.48 1.45
N ASP A 27 -8.13 -5.34 1.69
CA ASP A 27 -7.45 -4.99 2.94
C ASP A 27 -8.41 -5.02 4.14
N ASP A 28 -9.49 -4.23 4.12
CA ASP A 28 -10.49 -4.15 5.19
C ASP A 28 -11.04 -5.54 5.59
N ILE A 29 -11.29 -6.42 4.61
CA ILE A 29 -11.77 -7.79 4.86
C ILE A 29 -10.71 -8.65 5.55
N ASN A 30 -9.43 -8.42 5.22
CA ASN A 30 -8.33 -9.22 5.74
C ASN A 30 -7.79 -8.72 7.07
N GLU A 31 -7.97 -7.45 7.45
CA GLU A 31 -7.54 -6.88 8.75
C GLU A 31 -8.08 -7.67 9.96
N GLU A 32 -9.29 -8.20 9.86
CA GLU A 32 -9.98 -8.93 10.95
C GLU A 32 -9.68 -10.44 10.96
N LYS A 33 -9.04 -10.96 9.90
CA LYS A 33 -8.73 -12.39 9.79
C LYS A 33 -7.49 -12.78 10.59
N PRO A 34 -7.34 -14.07 10.95
CA PRO A 34 -6.06 -14.59 11.40
C PRO A 34 -4.98 -14.37 10.33
N HIS A 35 -3.76 -14.03 10.78
CA HIS A 35 -2.64 -13.68 9.89
C HIS A 35 -2.41 -14.67 8.74
N GLN A 36 -2.41 -15.98 9.01
CA GLN A 36 -2.22 -17.01 7.97
C GLN A 36 -3.36 -17.06 6.95
N SER A 37 -4.59 -16.75 7.35
CA SER A 37 -5.73 -16.66 6.43
C SER A 37 -5.58 -15.42 5.54
N ALA A 38 -5.19 -14.27 6.12
CA ALA A 38 -4.91 -13.06 5.34
C ALA A 38 -3.78 -13.26 4.31
N LEU A 39 -2.67 -13.91 4.69
CA LEU A 39 -1.58 -14.24 3.76
C LEU A 39 -2.05 -15.11 2.58
N HIS A 40 -2.89 -16.11 2.86
CA HIS A 40 -3.47 -16.94 1.81
C HIS A 40 -4.39 -16.13 0.87
N GLU A 41 -5.22 -15.24 1.42
CA GLU A 41 -6.08 -14.35 0.63
C GLU A 41 -5.27 -13.41 -0.27
N HIS A 42 -4.16 -12.86 0.21
CA HIS A 42 -3.24 -12.07 -0.60
C HIS A 42 -2.63 -12.89 -1.73
N GLU A 43 -2.15 -14.09 -1.44
CA GLU A 43 -1.59 -14.99 -2.45
C GLU A 43 -2.61 -15.37 -3.54
N VAL A 44 -3.86 -15.67 -3.15
CA VAL A 44 -4.93 -15.95 -4.12
C VAL A 44 -5.21 -14.71 -4.98
N LEU A 45 -5.17 -13.51 -4.40
CA LEU A 45 -5.38 -12.29 -5.18
C LEU A 45 -4.20 -11.99 -6.12
N ARG A 46 -2.95 -12.21 -5.68
CA ARG A 46 -1.73 -12.06 -6.49
C ARG A 46 -1.75 -12.90 -7.75
N GLN A 47 -2.28 -14.13 -7.67
CA GLN A 47 -2.48 -14.98 -8.85
C GLN A 47 -3.26 -14.28 -9.97
N ALA A 48 -4.10 -13.29 -9.66
CA ALA A 48 -4.81 -12.52 -10.68
C ALA A 48 -3.88 -11.64 -11.54
N LEU A 49 -2.67 -11.34 -11.08
CA LEU A 49 -1.68 -10.50 -11.77
C LEU A 49 -0.83 -11.30 -12.77
N HIS A 50 -0.94 -12.63 -12.73
CA HIS A 50 -0.04 -13.56 -13.42
C HIS A 50 -0.86 -14.51 -14.32
N PRO A 51 -0.75 -14.41 -15.66
CA PRO A 51 -1.56 -15.20 -16.60
C PRO A 51 -1.47 -16.72 -16.42
N GLU A 52 -0.36 -17.23 -15.93
CA GLU A 52 -0.12 -18.65 -15.66
C GLU A 52 -1.10 -19.24 -14.63
N PHE A 53 -1.70 -18.42 -13.77
CA PHE A 53 -2.67 -18.86 -12.77
C PHE A 53 -4.13 -18.63 -13.17
N ASP A 54 -4.41 -18.24 -14.43
CA ASP A 54 -5.77 -17.98 -14.89
C ASP A 54 -6.69 -19.21 -14.79
N GLN A 55 -6.12 -20.41 -14.87
CA GLN A 55 -6.85 -21.69 -14.72
C GLN A 55 -6.81 -22.23 -13.28
N ASN A 56 -6.19 -21.53 -12.34
CA ASN A 56 -6.12 -21.97 -10.95
C ASN A 56 -7.48 -21.82 -10.29
N THR A 57 -8.06 -22.93 -9.82
CA THR A 57 -9.38 -23.03 -9.19
C THR A 57 -9.41 -22.58 -7.74
N ASP A 58 -8.26 -22.27 -7.14
CA ASP A 58 -8.21 -21.69 -5.81
C ASP A 58 -8.83 -20.29 -5.80
N THR A 59 -9.77 -20.10 -4.88
CA THR A 59 -10.58 -18.89 -4.74
C THR A 59 -10.42 -18.25 -3.37
N GLY A 60 -9.66 -18.86 -2.46
CA GLY A 60 -9.67 -18.47 -1.05
C GLY A 60 -11.09 -18.49 -0.46
N GLU A 61 -11.25 -17.84 0.68
CA GLU A 61 -12.52 -17.60 1.36
C GLU A 61 -13.23 -16.36 0.81
N THR A 62 -12.49 -15.31 0.45
CA THR A 62 -13.07 -14.02 0.00
C THR A 62 -12.51 -13.52 -1.34
N ALA A 63 -11.35 -14.02 -1.75
CA ALA A 63 -10.61 -13.51 -2.90
C ALA A 63 -11.21 -13.87 -4.26
N GLY A 64 -12.01 -14.94 -4.39
CA GLY A 64 -12.38 -15.52 -5.69
C GLY A 64 -13.02 -14.54 -6.68
N ALA A 65 -14.03 -13.78 -6.24
CA ALA A 65 -14.67 -12.77 -7.10
C ALA A 65 -13.73 -11.59 -7.41
N LYS A 66 -12.90 -11.20 -6.43
CA LYS A 66 -11.87 -10.16 -6.59
C LYS A 66 -10.81 -10.60 -7.62
N LYS A 67 -10.31 -11.84 -7.51
CA LYS A 67 -9.36 -12.47 -8.43
C LYS A 67 -9.87 -12.46 -9.87
N ALA A 68 -11.09 -12.93 -10.11
CA ALA A 68 -11.69 -12.94 -11.45
C ALA A 68 -11.85 -11.51 -12.03
N TYR A 69 -12.28 -10.56 -11.21
CA TYR A 69 -12.40 -9.17 -11.64
C TYR A 69 -11.03 -8.54 -11.94
N PHE A 70 -10.02 -8.86 -11.13
CA PHE A 70 -8.68 -8.34 -11.27
C PHE A 70 -7.95 -8.93 -12.50
N GLN A 71 -8.18 -10.22 -12.81
CA GLN A 71 -7.72 -10.85 -14.06
C GLN A 71 -8.27 -10.13 -15.29
N LYS A 72 -9.56 -9.77 -15.26
CA LYS A 72 -10.18 -8.98 -16.34
C LYS A 72 -9.53 -7.60 -16.46
N ILE A 73 -9.33 -6.90 -15.35
CA ILE A 73 -8.64 -5.60 -15.34
C ILE A 73 -7.23 -5.74 -15.92
N ARG A 74 -6.45 -6.73 -15.47
CA ARG A 74 -5.09 -7.02 -15.96
C ARG A 74 -5.06 -7.11 -17.49
N GLN A 75 -5.97 -7.88 -18.07
CA GLN A 75 -6.07 -8.02 -19.54
C GLN A 75 -6.38 -6.68 -20.23
N GLU A 76 -7.31 -5.90 -19.67
CA GLU A 76 -7.71 -4.60 -20.23
C GLU A 76 -6.58 -3.57 -20.15
N ILE A 77 -5.84 -3.49 -19.04
CA ILE A 77 -4.75 -2.52 -18.88
C ILE A 77 -3.50 -2.89 -19.69
N ILE A 78 -3.19 -4.18 -19.85
CA ILE A 78 -2.10 -4.64 -20.74
C ILE A 78 -2.43 -4.29 -22.19
N ALA A 79 -3.69 -4.47 -22.61
CA ALA A 79 -4.12 -4.10 -23.96
C ALA A 79 -4.10 -2.57 -24.18
N LEU A 80 -4.37 -1.80 -23.13
CA LEU A 80 -4.38 -0.33 -23.18
C LEU A 80 -2.96 0.26 -23.24
N ASP A 81 -2.03 -0.29 -22.47
CA ASP A 81 -0.63 0.13 -22.43
C ASP A 81 0.29 -1.08 -22.22
N PRO A 82 0.79 -1.71 -23.30
CA PRO A 82 1.62 -2.90 -23.18
C PRO A 82 3.06 -2.61 -22.73
N ILE A 83 3.47 -1.34 -22.65
CA ILE A 83 4.86 -0.97 -22.36
C ILE A 83 5.06 -0.78 -20.85
N ASP A 84 4.24 0.05 -20.22
CA ASP A 84 4.43 0.47 -18.81
C ASP A 84 3.67 -0.45 -17.82
N THR A 85 2.55 -1.03 -18.27
CA THR A 85 1.71 -1.89 -17.44
C THR A 85 2.43 -3.10 -16.80
N PRO A 86 3.37 -3.79 -17.47
CA PRO A 86 4.07 -4.91 -16.84
C PRO A 86 4.80 -4.54 -15.54
N GLU A 87 5.50 -3.40 -15.50
CA GLU A 87 6.21 -2.97 -14.28
C GLU A 87 5.23 -2.48 -13.21
N LEU A 88 4.10 -1.87 -13.61
CA LEU A 88 3.02 -1.52 -12.69
C LEU A 88 2.41 -2.76 -12.02
N LEU A 89 2.17 -3.83 -12.78
CA LEU A 89 1.67 -5.10 -12.24
C LEU A 89 2.69 -5.75 -11.31
N HIS A 90 3.98 -5.70 -11.66
CA HIS A 90 5.06 -6.20 -10.81
C HIS A 90 5.17 -5.41 -9.48
N THR A 91 5.03 -4.08 -9.55
CA THR A 91 4.98 -3.18 -8.38
C THR A 91 3.83 -3.57 -7.45
N LEU A 92 2.65 -3.84 -8.01
CA LEU A 92 1.46 -4.23 -7.27
C LEU A 92 1.54 -5.66 -6.70
N ASP A 93 2.13 -6.60 -7.44
CA ASP A 93 2.36 -7.97 -6.96
C ASP A 93 3.24 -7.98 -5.72
N ARG A 94 4.35 -7.24 -5.77
CA ARG A 94 5.27 -7.08 -4.64
C ARG A 94 4.59 -6.46 -3.43
N TYR A 95 3.76 -5.44 -3.64
CA TYR A 95 2.96 -4.85 -2.57
C TYR A 95 2.07 -5.90 -1.87
N LEU A 96 1.31 -6.69 -2.63
CA LEU A 96 0.43 -7.72 -2.06
C LEU A 96 1.21 -8.86 -1.38
N GLU A 97 2.41 -9.18 -1.87
CA GLU A 97 3.30 -10.15 -1.25
C GLU A 97 3.76 -9.69 0.13
N GLU A 98 4.17 -8.43 0.22
CA GLU A 98 4.87 -7.93 1.40
C GLU A 98 3.93 -7.38 2.47
N TYR A 99 2.73 -6.95 2.10
CA TYR A 99 1.82 -6.16 2.95
C TYR A 99 1.62 -6.73 4.37
N ASP A 100 1.29 -8.04 4.47
CA ASP A 100 1.11 -8.73 5.75
C ASP A 100 2.30 -9.65 6.09
N SER A 101 3.36 -9.70 5.30
CA SER A 101 4.35 -10.80 5.36
C SER A 101 5.24 -10.83 6.61
N HIS A 102 5.36 -9.72 7.35
CA HIS A 102 6.30 -9.62 8.46
C HIS A 102 5.63 -9.16 9.77
N PRO A 103 5.90 -9.81 10.92
CA PRO A 103 5.50 -9.29 12.21
C PRO A 103 6.26 -7.99 12.50
N MET A 104 5.54 -6.87 12.50
CA MET A 104 6.12 -5.53 12.64
C MET A 104 6.27 -5.14 14.12
N GLU A 105 7.26 -5.70 14.81
CA GLU A 105 7.65 -5.20 16.13
C GLU A 105 8.57 -3.99 15.99
N ALA A 106 8.04 -2.78 16.20
CA ALA A 106 8.80 -1.54 16.32
C ALA A 106 8.73 -1.01 17.75
N LYS A 107 9.89 -0.70 18.34
CA LYS A 107 10.00 -0.14 19.70
C LYS A 107 10.10 1.37 19.69
N THR A 108 10.57 1.94 18.58
CA THR A 108 10.77 3.37 18.41
C THR A 108 10.11 3.85 17.12
N MET A 109 9.83 5.15 17.04
CA MET A 109 9.36 5.79 15.82
C MET A 109 10.34 5.70 14.67
N ASP A 110 11.65 5.74 14.93
CA ASP A 110 12.65 5.59 13.88
C ASP A 110 12.61 4.18 13.28
N GLU A 111 12.50 3.15 14.14
CA GLU A 111 12.28 1.77 13.67
C GLU A 111 10.95 1.63 12.92
N TYR A 112 9.89 2.26 13.41
CA TYR A 112 8.58 2.23 12.79
C TYR A 112 8.56 2.86 11.41
N ILE A 113 9.07 4.09 11.29
CA ILE A 113 9.17 4.81 10.02
C ILE A 113 10.06 4.03 9.06
N SER A 114 11.20 3.54 9.54
CA SER A 114 12.12 2.75 8.72
C SER A 114 11.50 1.44 8.24
N LYS A 115 10.65 0.78 9.03
CA LYS A 115 10.04 -0.52 8.65
C LYS A 115 8.74 -0.37 7.87
N LYS A 116 7.81 0.47 8.34
CA LYS A 116 6.47 0.63 7.76
C LYS A 116 6.44 1.61 6.60
N LEU A 117 7.18 2.72 6.69
CA LEU A 117 6.98 3.86 5.80
C LEU A 117 8.06 4.00 4.72
N ILE A 118 9.33 3.76 5.07
CA ILE A 118 10.46 4.04 4.17
C ILE A 118 11.16 2.75 3.70
N ASN A 119 11.08 1.68 4.49
CA ASN A 119 11.85 0.46 4.27
C ASN A 119 13.33 0.70 3.97
N SER A 120 13.99 1.48 4.82
CA SER A 120 15.42 1.75 4.69
C SER A 120 16.22 0.81 5.58
N ALA A 121 16.71 -0.29 5.00
CA ALA A 121 18.08 -0.79 5.19
C ALA A 121 18.28 -2.14 4.49
N TYR A 122 18.99 -2.12 3.36
CA TYR A 122 19.71 -3.25 2.73
C TYR A 122 19.03 -4.22 1.76
N THR A 123 17.77 -4.04 1.37
CA THR A 123 17.20 -4.75 0.20
C THR A 123 16.23 -3.87 -0.56
N ASN A 124 16.46 -3.73 -1.87
CA ASN A 124 15.78 -2.88 -2.86
C ASN A 124 14.25 -3.07 -3.03
N TRP A 125 13.51 -3.60 -2.06
CA TRP A 125 12.24 -4.27 -2.38
C TRP A 125 10.96 -3.83 -1.66
N LEU A 126 10.92 -3.25 -0.44
CA LEU A 126 9.58 -2.80 0.04
C LEU A 126 9.11 -1.51 -0.63
N LEU A 127 8.11 -1.69 -1.47
CA LEU A 127 7.21 -0.67 -1.95
C LEU A 127 6.12 -0.46 -0.91
N SER A 128 6.13 0.71 -0.28
CA SER A 128 4.93 1.22 0.39
C SER A 128 3.76 1.28 -0.62
N PHE A 129 2.51 1.14 -0.14
CA PHE A 129 1.29 1.42 -0.90
C PHE A 129 1.36 2.76 -1.68
N ILE A 130 2.09 3.74 -1.14
CA ILE A 130 2.34 5.03 -1.79
C ILE A 130 3.13 4.88 -3.09
N SER A 131 4.11 3.98 -3.15
CA SER A 131 4.88 3.75 -4.38
C SER A 131 4.01 3.13 -5.47
N VAL A 132 3.11 2.22 -5.09
CA VAL A 132 2.06 1.70 -5.99
C VAL A 132 1.18 2.85 -6.51
N CYS A 133 0.74 3.75 -5.62
CA CYS A 133 -0.06 4.91 -6.00
C CYS A 133 0.70 5.90 -6.91
N MET A 134 1.98 6.17 -6.64
CA MET A 134 2.83 7.02 -7.47
C MET A 134 3.09 6.38 -8.83
N HIS A 135 3.25 5.07 -8.89
CA HIS A 135 3.34 4.34 -10.16
C HIS A 135 2.02 4.43 -10.94
N PHE A 136 0.87 4.23 -10.29
CA PHE A 136 -0.43 4.44 -10.93
C PHE A 136 -0.63 5.87 -11.43
N LEU A 137 -0.11 6.87 -10.71
CA LEU A 137 -0.16 8.27 -11.14
C LEU A 137 0.64 8.50 -12.41
N ARG A 138 1.89 8.04 -12.40
CA ARG A 138 2.80 8.09 -13.55
C ARG A 138 2.19 7.38 -14.76
N TRP A 139 1.73 6.14 -14.57
CA TRP A 139 1.06 5.35 -15.59
C TRP A 139 -0.17 6.06 -16.16
N ALA A 140 -1.04 6.61 -15.30
CA ALA A 140 -2.24 7.33 -15.73
C ALA A 140 -1.94 8.63 -16.48
N MET A 141 -0.76 9.23 -16.27
CA MET A 141 -0.31 10.45 -16.92
C MET A 141 0.63 10.21 -18.13
N ASP A 142 0.90 8.94 -18.47
CA ASP A 142 1.92 8.55 -19.48
C ASP A 142 3.34 9.09 -19.15
N ILE A 143 3.68 9.16 -17.87
CA ILE A 143 5.02 9.58 -17.41
C ILE A 143 5.86 8.32 -17.20
N LEU A 144 6.76 8.06 -18.15
CA LEU A 144 7.81 7.05 -17.97
C LEU A 144 9.07 7.75 -17.45
N LEU A 145 9.63 7.22 -16.37
CA LEU A 145 10.89 7.70 -15.81
C LEU A 145 11.99 6.67 -16.10
N SER A 146 13.15 7.13 -16.53
CA SER A 146 14.38 6.35 -16.48
C SER A 146 14.82 6.10 -15.04
N ASP A 147 15.72 5.13 -14.83
CA ASP A 147 16.28 4.84 -13.50
C ASP A 147 16.95 6.07 -12.88
N ASP A 148 17.66 6.87 -13.69
CA ASP A 148 18.30 8.11 -13.25
C ASP A 148 17.26 9.16 -12.84
N GLU A 149 16.18 9.33 -13.61
CA GLU A 149 15.10 10.26 -13.25
C GLU A 149 14.35 9.78 -12.00
N PHE A 150 14.10 8.48 -11.87
CA PHE A 150 13.50 7.91 -10.67
C PHE A 150 14.38 8.14 -9.43
N ALA A 151 15.69 7.98 -9.56
CA ALA A 151 16.63 8.25 -8.48
C ALA A 151 16.58 9.71 -8.01
N THR A 152 16.36 10.67 -8.92
CA THR A 152 16.24 12.10 -8.55
C THR A 152 14.99 12.45 -7.75
N ILE A 153 13.93 11.63 -7.83
CA ILE A 153 12.67 11.87 -7.11
C ILE A 153 12.51 10.98 -5.86
N LYS A 154 13.47 10.08 -5.59
CA LYS A 154 13.36 9.11 -4.49
C LYS A 154 13.20 9.78 -3.12
N ASP A 155 13.98 10.82 -2.85
CA ASP A 155 13.88 11.57 -1.59
C ASP A 155 12.51 12.24 -1.43
N PHE A 156 11.91 12.68 -2.54
CA PHE A 156 10.56 13.23 -2.55
C PHE A 156 9.51 12.15 -2.31
N GLU A 157 9.63 10.98 -2.94
CA GLU A 157 8.74 9.84 -2.67
C GLU A 157 8.83 9.42 -1.19
N ASP A 158 10.02 9.38 -0.60
CA ASP A 158 10.22 9.01 0.81
C ASP A 158 9.61 10.01 1.78
N ALA A 159 9.71 11.31 1.50
CA ALA A 159 9.02 12.34 2.27
C ALA A 159 7.50 12.19 2.18
N MET A 160 6.98 11.99 0.96
CA MET A 160 5.55 11.74 0.74
C MET A 160 5.06 10.48 1.46
N MET A 161 5.85 9.41 1.47
CA MET A 161 5.54 8.18 2.21
C MET A 161 5.38 8.44 3.71
N ARG A 162 6.29 9.22 4.31
CA ARG A 162 6.18 9.61 5.72
C ARG A 162 4.93 10.43 5.97
N VAL A 163 4.68 11.49 5.20
CA VAL A 163 3.53 12.37 5.39
C VAL A 163 2.22 11.60 5.28
N VAL A 164 2.04 10.82 4.22
CA VAL A 164 0.76 10.12 4.01
C VAL A 164 0.59 8.97 5.00
N GLY A 165 1.64 8.21 5.28
CA GLY A 165 1.59 7.13 6.27
C GLY A 165 1.26 7.62 7.67
N LEU A 166 1.93 8.66 8.15
CA LEU A 166 1.66 9.25 9.47
C LEU A 166 0.28 9.92 9.54
N LYS A 167 -0.18 10.55 8.44
CA LYS A 167 -1.55 11.07 8.36
C LYS A 167 -2.59 9.97 8.41
N ASN A 168 -2.37 8.86 7.69
CA ASN A 168 -3.25 7.71 7.73
C ASN A 168 -3.37 7.21 9.18
N ASP A 169 -2.24 6.96 9.85
CA ASP A 169 -2.22 6.55 11.26
C ASP A 169 -2.99 7.53 12.18
N TYR A 170 -2.78 8.84 11.99
CA TYR A 170 -3.44 9.87 12.80
C TYR A 170 -4.97 9.84 12.66
N PHE A 171 -5.49 9.68 11.45
CA PHE A 171 -6.94 9.69 11.21
C PHE A 171 -7.60 8.31 11.40
N SER A 172 -6.87 7.21 11.16
CA SER A 172 -7.39 5.85 11.29
C SER A 172 -7.45 5.35 12.74
N TRP A 173 -6.63 5.93 13.63
CA TRP A 173 -6.52 5.48 15.03
C TRP A 173 -7.86 5.40 15.77
N GLY A 174 -8.78 6.33 15.48
CA GLY A 174 -10.13 6.32 16.07
C GLY A 174 -10.93 5.05 15.78
N LYS A 175 -10.69 4.40 14.63
CA LYS A 175 -11.23 3.08 14.26
C LYS A 175 -10.35 1.98 14.85
N GLU A 176 -9.05 2.04 14.59
CA GLU A 176 -8.11 0.95 14.84
C GLU A 176 -7.96 0.58 16.31
N LYS A 177 -8.04 1.55 17.23
CA LYS A 177 -7.86 1.31 18.67
C LYS A 177 -8.91 0.40 19.30
N TYR A 178 -10.01 0.13 18.60
CA TYR A 178 -11.07 -0.77 19.03
C TYR A 178 -11.04 -2.12 18.32
N LEU A 179 -10.14 -2.32 17.37
CA LEU A 179 -9.99 -3.60 16.69
C LEU A 179 -9.40 -4.63 17.66
N SER A 180 -9.91 -5.85 17.60
CA SER A 180 -9.40 -6.98 18.39
C SER A 180 -8.21 -7.68 17.72
N SER A 181 -7.56 -7.02 16.77
CA SER A 181 -6.46 -7.58 15.96
C SER A 181 -5.13 -7.34 16.66
N ASP A 182 -4.27 -8.35 16.65
CA ASP A 182 -2.86 -8.25 17.07
C ASP A 182 -1.98 -7.54 16.02
N ARG A 183 -2.56 -7.18 14.87
CA ARG A 183 -1.89 -6.53 13.73
C ARG A 183 -2.17 -5.03 13.61
N ILE A 184 -2.56 -4.35 14.69
CA ILE A 184 -2.71 -2.88 14.66
C ILE A 184 -1.33 -2.23 14.49
N TRP A 185 -1.07 -1.70 13.30
CA TRP A 185 0.18 -1.02 12.97
C TRP A 185 -0.07 0.47 12.90
N ASN A 186 0.17 1.18 13.99
CA ASN A 186 -0.10 2.62 14.06
C ASN A 186 1.00 3.32 14.87
N ALA A 187 1.38 4.53 14.45
CA ALA A 187 2.38 5.36 15.14
C ALA A 187 2.00 5.70 16.58
N LEU A 188 0.71 5.86 16.90
CA LEU A 188 0.26 6.31 18.23
C LEU A 188 0.61 5.35 19.36
N PRO A 189 0.29 4.04 19.28
CA PRO A 189 0.78 3.03 20.24
C PRO A 189 2.29 3.06 20.47
N ILE A 190 3.07 3.36 19.43
CA ILE A 190 4.53 3.39 19.51
C ILE A 190 4.98 4.64 20.25
N LEU A 191 4.44 5.80 19.92
CA LEU A 191 4.71 7.06 20.63
C LEU A 191 4.33 6.98 22.11
N MET A 192 3.14 6.45 22.42
CA MET A 192 2.67 6.26 23.79
C MET A 192 3.65 5.39 24.59
N LYS A 193 4.13 4.28 24.00
CA LYS A 193 5.08 3.37 24.66
C LYS A 193 6.49 3.95 24.76
N GLN A 194 7.01 4.51 23.68
CA GLN A 194 8.38 5.02 23.60
C GLN A 194 8.62 6.18 24.56
N PHE A 195 7.65 7.09 24.68
CA PHE A 195 7.77 8.31 25.48
C PHE A 195 6.93 8.30 26.76
N ASN A 196 6.22 7.21 27.05
CA ASN A 196 5.31 7.08 28.19
C ASN A 196 4.27 8.23 28.25
N LEU A 197 3.63 8.48 27.12
CA LEU A 197 2.67 9.58 26.94
C LEU A 197 1.21 9.09 27.00
N PRO A 198 0.29 9.91 27.55
CA PRO A 198 -1.14 9.76 27.32
C PRO A 198 -1.49 9.87 25.82
N GLU A 199 -2.55 9.18 25.40
CA GLU A 199 -3.02 9.15 23.99
C GLU A 199 -3.11 10.54 23.35
N LYS A 200 -3.75 11.50 24.03
CA LYS A 200 -3.92 12.87 23.53
C LYS A 200 -2.59 13.62 23.32
N GLU A 201 -1.59 13.35 24.15
CA GLU A 201 -0.26 13.96 24.01
C GLU A 201 0.51 13.30 22.85
N ALA A 202 0.39 11.97 22.69
CA ALA A 202 0.91 11.26 21.54
C ALA A 202 0.26 11.73 20.22
N GLU A 203 -1.04 12.01 20.20
CA GLU A 203 -1.74 12.60 19.05
C GLU A 203 -1.16 13.97 18.66
N TRP A 204 -0.90 14.84 19.63
CA TRP A 204 -0.26 16.13 19.37
C TRP A 204 1.16 15.97 18.85
N MET A 205 1.92 15.02 19.40
CA MET A 205 3.28 14.72 18.94
C MET A 205 3.27 14.21 17.50
N LEU A 206 2.40 13.25 17.17
CA LEU A 206 2.24 12.73 15.81
C LEU A 206 1.85 13.83 14.82
N LYS A 207 0.91 14.70 15.20
CA LYS A 207 0.54 15.85 14.39
C LYS A 207 1.72 16.80 14.15
N GLY A 208 2.55 17.02 15.17
CA GLY A 208 3.79 17.79 15.04
C GLY A 208 4.79 17.16 14.08
N MET A 209 4.95 15.82 14.13
CA MET A 209 5.79 15.09 13.19
C MET A 209 5.29 15.23 11.75
N ILE A 210 3.98 15.09 11.51
CA ILE A 210 3.38 15.27 10.18
C ILE A 210 3.70 16.66 9.63
N ILE A 211 3.52 17.71 10.42
CA ILE A 211 3.77 19.10 9.99
C ILE A 211 5.26 19.34 9.69
N ASN A 212 6.18 18.65 10.37
CA ASN A 212 7.61 18.80 10.13
C ASN A 212 8.10 18.08 8.86
N GLU A 213 7.31 17.13 8.34
CA GLU A 213 7.59 16.42 7.09
C GLU A 213 6.95 17.09 5.86
N GLU A 214 6.00 18.01 6.06
CA GLU A 214 5.39 18.86 5.01
C GLU A 214 6.28 20.06 4.64
#